data_AF-A0A816VJP8-F1
#
_entry.id   AF-A0A816VJP8-F1
#
_cell.length_a   1.000
_cell.length_b   1.000
_cell.length_c   1.000
_cell.angle_alpha   90.00
_cell.angle_beta   90.00
_cell.angle_gamma   90.00
#
_symmetry.space_group_name_H-M   'P 1'
#
loop_
_entity.id
_entity.type
_entity.pdbx_description
1 polymer ?
#
loop_
_entity_poly.entity_id
_entity_poly.type
_entity_poly.pdbx_seq_one_letter_code
_entity_poly.pdbx_strand_id
1 'polypeptide(L)'
;MDPSDQADRISNLPDILLVLIISCLSFKECVQTSCLSKRWRSVYLETRNVSFKESDFLSPSVYANPISWIRARDAFVDYVCSWVARIDDQHIDTFGISVSYPKTYLDVIESLIAFAVRKRVKALVLDFSNPAWTTFHDVNLDELVVEIPQSVYDLATLESLKLGAVKQFDPTKLSNPGKLKTVSFGWMVLTNFEPLLKTSRFESLTINGCRELDFDTIEGNMRKVAIKNCDFSINCTFDLPRVDILKYSGDLFRFEFDNMNTIISEVEFDFRVLDNNNDESNDSTTAEGGMLCHLLNNLLDDGGRTATTLTVCPFLLKMIPRSEHPHFLRPMETKHLVLKTELHPREFNGIRLLLLNCPKLETLTIDLLPPSPIATASSYAGIDPQTYWMQNISYECQRETLKAVVVKNFAGGENELHIVKFFIQSECEHLERVELYMPFDLDEGRKMFANAKSEMLQRSSNRVQVVVHNS
;
A
#
# COMPACT_ATOMS: atom_id res chain seq x y z
N MET A 1 -47.54 -14.72 17.73
CA MET A 1 -46.76 -14.77 16.48
C MET A 1 -45.32 -14.93 16.90
N ASP A 2 -44.75 -16.09 16.59
CA ASP A 2 -43.36 -16.41 16.92
C ASP A 2 -42.40 -15.52 16.11
N PRO A 3 -41.26 -15.09 16.66
CA PRO A 3 -40.27 -14.28 15.93
C PRO A 3 -39.52 -15.04 14.83
N SER A 4 -39.87 -16.31 14.55
CA SER A 4 -39.16 -17.19 13.61
C SER A 4 -39.68 -17.16 12.17
N ASP A 5 -40.75 -16.41 11.87
CA ASP A 5 -41.37 -16.37 10.54
C ASP A 5 -40.83 -15.25 9.62
N GLN A 6 -39.60 -14.75 9.86
CA GLN A 6 -38.88 -14.06 8.79
C GLN A 6 -38.44 -15.09 7.76
N ALA A 7 -39.24 -15.23 6.69
CA ALA A 7 -38.93 -16.11 5.57
C ALA A 7 -37.47 -15.93 5.13
N ASP A 8 -36.69 -17.01 5.17
CA ASP A 8 -35.31 -17.00 4.69
C ASP A 8 -35.28 -16.69 3.18
N ARG A 9 -35.09 -15.42 2.88
CA ARG A 9 -35.14 -14.90 1.50
C ARG A 9 -33.94 -15.39 0.68
N ILE A 10 -32.82 -15.69 1.33
CA ILE A 10 -31.58 -16.10 0.68
C ILE A 10 -31.68 -17.58 0.27
N SER A 11 -32.18 -18.45 1.14
CA SER A 11 -32.37 -19.87 0.81
C SER A 11 -33.34 -20.11 -0.35
N ASN A 12 -34.23 -19.15 -0.63
CA ASN A 12 -35.20 -19.21 -1.73
C ASN A 12 -34.68 -18.65 -3.07
N LEU A 13 -33.48 -18.06 -3.13
CA LEU A 13 -32.93 -17.55 -4.38
C LEU A 13 -32.58 -18.71 -5.34
N PRO A 14 -32.70 -18.54 -6.67
CA PRO A 14 -32.19 -19.50 -7.66
C PRO A 14 -30.65 -19.61 -7.63
N ASP A 15 -30.10 -20.76 -8.04
CA ASP A 15 -28.64 -21.03 -7.98
C ASP A 15 -27.83 -19.99 -8.75
N ILE A 16 -28.34 -19.50 -9.88
CA ILE A 16 -27.67 -18.44 -10.65
C ILE A 16 -27.42 -17.17 -9.82
N LEU A 17 -28.36 -16.80 -8.95
CA LEU A 17 -28.19 -15.65 -8.07
C LEU A 17 -27.22 -15.94 -6.93
N LEU A 18 -27.22 -17.18 -6.42
CA LEU A 18 -26.24 -17.59 -5.40
C LEU A 18 -24.81 -17.60 -5.96
N VAL A 19 -24.63 -18.05 -7.20
CA VAL A 19 -23.35 -17.99 -7.93
C VAL A 19 -22.89 -16.55 -8.13
N LEU A 20 -23.80 -15.64 -8.49
CA LEU A 20 -23.48 -14.21 -8.59
C LEU A 20 -23.06 -13.63 -7.23
N ILE A 21 -23.77 -13.99 -6.15
CA ILE A 21 -23.40 -13.54 -4.79
C ILE A 21 -21.98 -14.01 -4.44
N ILE A 22 -21.67 -15.30 -4.58
CA ILE A 22 -20.33 -15.80 -4.24
C ILE A 22 -19.23 -15.23 -5.14
N SER A 23 -19.56 -14.83 -6.38
CA SER A 23 -18.58 -14.21 -7.29
C SER A 23 -18.12 -12.83 -6.83
N CYS A 24 -18.91 -12.18 -5.97
CA CYS A 24 -18.57 -10.91 -5.33
C CYS A 24 -17.78 -11.07 -4.02
N LEU A 25 -17.60 -12.31 -3.54
CA LEU A 25 -16.88 -12.61 -2.30
C LEU A 25 -15.43 -12.95 -2.58
N SER A 26 -14.55 -12.76 -1.59
CA SER A 26 -13.25 -13.41 -1.61
C SER A 26 -13.40 -14.94 -1.61
N PHE A 27 -12.38 -15.66 -2.09
CA PHE A 27 -12.46 -17.12 -2.12
C PHE A 27 -12.65 -17.73 -0.72
N LYS A 28 -12.04 -17.13 0.31
CA LYS A 28 -12.23 -17.52 1.72
C LYS A 28 -13.69 -17.40 2.15
N GLU A 29 -14.30 -16.25 1.93
CA GLU A 29 -15.71 -15.99 2.25
C GLU A 29 -16.63 -16.90 1.45
N CYS A 30 -16.34 -17.12 0.16
CA CYS A 30 -17.04 -18.07 -0.68
C CYS A 30 -17.01 -19.49 -0.09
N VAL A 31 -15.86 -19.99 0.35
CA VAL A 31 -15.75 -21.31 1.01
C VAL A 31 -16.55 -21.34 2.31
N GLN A 32 -16.55 -20.27 3.11
CA GLN A 32 -17.33 -20.20 4.35
C GLN A 32 -18.84 -20.32 4.11
N THR A 33 -19.35 -19.89 2.94
CA THR A 33 -20.76 -20.08 2.59
C THR A 33 -21.16 -21.56 2.55
N SER A 34 -20.23 -22.49 2.30
CA SER A 34 -20.51 -23.92 2.26
C SER A 34 -21.04 -24.49 3.60
N CYS A 35 -20.83 -23.77 4.70
CA CYS A 35 -21.35 -24.13 6.01
C CYS A 35 -22.84 -23.77 6.20
N LEU A 36 -23.41 -22.91 5.34
CA LEU A 36 -24.77 -22.39 5.50
C LEU A 36 -25.84 -23.47 5.26
N SER A 37 -25.69 -24.28 4.22
CA SER A 37 -26.59 -25.42 3.96
C SER A 37 -25.99 -26.41 2.97
N LYS A 38 -26.63 -27.58 2.80
CA LYS A 38 -26.22 -28.59 1.80
C LYS A 38 -26.16 -28.02 0.38
N ARG A 39 -27.03 -27.07 0.05
CA ARG A 39 -27.07 -26.40 -1.25
C ARG A 39 -25.85 -25.51 -1.47
N TRP A 40 -25.44 -24.78 -0.44
CA TRP A 40 -24.24 -23.93 -0.54
C TRP A 40 -22.94 -24.75 -0.70
N ARG A 41 -22.92 -26.01 -0.25
CA ARG A 41 -21.80 -26.94 -0.50
C ARG A 41 -21.61 -27.31 -1.97
N SER A 42 -22.64 -27.21 -2.81
CA SER A 42 -22.47 -27.35 -4.26
C SER A 42 -22.20 -25.99 -4.89
N VAL A 43 -22.92 -24.93 -4.49
CA VAL A 43 -22.79 -23.59 -5.07
C VAL A 43 -21.36 -23.05 -4.97
N TYR A 44 -20.68 -23.20 -3.84
CA TYR A 44 -19.32 -22.63 -3.69
C TYR A 44 -18.30 -23.23 -4.68
N LEU A 45 -18.54 -24.44 -5.21
CA LEU A 45 -17.69 -25.05 -6.22
C LEU A 45 -17.84 -24.41 -7.62
N GLU A 46 -18.90 -23.64 -7.84
CA GLU A 46 -19.16 -22.91 -9.09
C GLU A 46 -18.39 -21.58 -9.17
N THR A 47 -17.55 -21.28 -8.18
CA THR A 47 -16.69 -20.08 -8.21
C THR A 47 -15.67 -20.18 -9.35
N ARG A 48 -15.48 -19.06 -10.05
CA ARG A 48 -14.46 -18.92 -11.10
C ARG A 48 -13.16 -18.29 -10.59
N ASN A 49 -13.19 -17.75 -9.39
CA ASN A 49 -12.07 -17.06 -8.77
C ASN A 49 -11.59 -17.87 -7.56
N VAL A 50 -10.49 -18.57 -7.75
CA VAL A 50 -9.93 -19.51 -6.78
C VAL A 50 -8.61 -18.95 -6.29
N SER A 51 -8.46 -18.78 -4.98
CA SER A 51 -7.22 -18.30 -4.38
C SER A 51 -6.99 -18.98 -3.04
N PHE A 52 -6.10 -19.97 -3.03
CA PHE A 52 -5.68 -20.67 -1.83
C PHE A 52 -4.51 -19.92 -1.21
N LYS A 53 -4.70 -19.41 0.02
CA LYS A 53 -3.64 -18.75 0.78
C LYS A 53 -3.46 -19.46 2.10
N GLU A 54 -2.24 -19.90 2.36
CA GLU A 54 -1.86 -20.52 3.64
C GLU A 54 -2.23 -19.61 4.83
N SER A 55 -2.01 -18.30 4.70
CA SER A 55 -2.32 -17.30 5.74
C SER A 55 -3.82 -17.14 6.04
N ASP A 56 -4.71 -17.52 5.13
CA ASP A 56 -6.15 -17.54 5.40
C ASP A 56 -6.58 -18.76 6.21
N PHE A 57 -5.76 -19.81 6.20
CA PHE A 57 -6.03 -21.10 6.83
C PHE A 57 -5.36 -21.25 8.19
N LEU A 58 -4.18 -20.63 8.37
CA LEU A 58 -3.40 -20.71 9.60
C LEU A 58 -3.65 -19.53 10.53
N SER A 59 -3.95 -19.82 11.80
CA SER A 59 -4.04 -18.79 12.85
C SER A 59 -2.65 -18.44 13.42
N PRO A 60 -2.42 -17.20 13.90
CA PRO A 60 -1.17 -16.79 14.55
C PRO A 60 -0.66 -17.75 15.65
N SER A 61 -1.56 -18.36 16.42
CA SER A 61 -1.20 -19.32 17.48
C SER A 61 -0.60 -20.63 16.98
N VAL A 62 -0.87 -21.01 15.73
CA VAL A 62 -0.31 -22.23 15.10
C VAL A 62 1.18 -22.04 14.78
N TYR A 63 1.61 -20.82 14.46
CA TYR A 63 3.02 -20.51 14.20
C TYR A 63 3.90 -20.63 15.45
N ALA A 64 3.33 -20.55 16.66
CA ALA A 64 4.08 -20.67 17.91
C ALA A 64 4.55 -22.10 18.21
N ASN A 65 3.96 -23.12 17.57
CA ASN A 65 4.36 -24.51 17.76
C ASN A 65 4.73 -25.16 16.41
N PRO A 66 6.01 -25.48 16.18
CA PRO A 66 6.49 -26.01 14.90
C PRO A 66 5.78 -27.28 14.40
N ILE A 67 5.41 -28.18 15.31
CA ILE A 67 4.71 -29.43 14.95
C ILE A 67 3.28 -29.13 14.49
N SER A 68 2.59 -28.25 15.22
CA SER A 68 1.23 -27.83 14.85
C SER A 68 1.23 -27.08 13.52
N TRP A 69 2.25 -26.27 13.28
CA TRP A 69 2.46 -25.54 12.04
C TRP A 69 2.62 -26.49 10.86
N ILE A 70 3.55 -27.45 10.93
CA ILE A 70 3.74 -28.45 9.85
C ILE A 70 2.44 -29.21 9.55
N ARG A 71 1.75 -29.72 10.57
CA ARG A 71 0.49 -30.47 10.38
C ARG A 71 -0.61 -29.63 9.73
N ALA A 72 -0.72 -28.36 10.12
CA ALA A 72 -1.74 -27.48 9.57
C ALA A 72 -1.45 -27.14 8.11
N ARG A 73 -0.17 -27.08 7.71
CA ARG A 73 0.24 -26.92 6.32
C ARG A 73 -0.08 -28.15 5.48
N ASP A 74 0.20 -29.35 5.99
CA ASP A 74 -0.18 -30.58 5.31
C ASP A 74 -1.69 -30.65 5.12
N ALA A 75 -2.48 -30.32 6.16
CA ALA A 75 -3.94 -30.25 6.06
C ALA A 75 -4.44 -29.20 5.05
N PHE A 76 -3.76 -28.04 4.96
CA PHE A 76 -4.05 -27.04 3.95
C PHE A 76 -3.79 -27.59 2.54
N VAL A 77 -2.63 -28.20 2.30
CA VAL A 77 -2.28 -28.77 0.99
C VAL A 77 -3.23 -29.90 0.60
N ASP A 78 -3.57 -30.80 1.53
CA ASP A 78 -4.56 -31.87 1.33
C ASP A 78 -5.93 -31.30 0.95
N TYR A 79 -6.34 -30.19 1.58
CA TYR A 79 -7.56 -29.48 1.24
C TYR A 79 -7.51 -28.92 -0.19
N VAL A 80 -6.40 -28.28 -0.60
CA VAL A 80 -6.22 -27.75 -1.96
C VAL A 80 -6.32 -28.89 -2.98
N CYS A 81 -5.59 -29.99 -2.77
CA CYS A 81 -5.61 -31.17 -3.63
C CYS A 81 -7.02 -31.77 -3.75
N SER A 82 -7.71 -31.92 -2.61
CA SER A 82 -9.09 -32.43 -2.57
C SER A 82 -10.07 -31.51 -3.29
N TRP A 83 -9.87 -30.19 -3.22
CA TRP A 83 -10.70 -29.23 -3.93
C TRP A 83 -10.49 -29.32 -5.44
N VAL A 84 -9.23 -29.30 -5.89
CA VAL A 84 -8.89 -29.39 -7.32
C VAL A 84 -9.37 -30.70 -7.94
N ALA A 85 -9.28 -31.81 -7.21
CA ALA A 85 -9.77 -33.12 -7.66
C ALA A 85 -11.30 -33.18 -7.86
N ARG A 86 -12.06 -32.25 -7.25
CA ARG A 86 -13.52 -32.17 -7.41
C ARG A 86 -13.95 -31.33 -8.62
N ILE A 87 -13.01 -30.64 -9.26
CA ILE A 87 -13.29 -29.65 -10.31
C ILE A 87 -12.80 -30.17 -11.66
N ASP A 88 -13.73 -30.65 -12.49
CA ASP A 88 -13.43 -31.25 -13.79
C ASP A 88 -13.81 -30.30 -14.94
N ASP A 89 -15.09 -29.94 -15.07
CA ASP A 89 -15.62 -29.15 -16.18
C ASP A 89 -15.76 -27.64 -15.90
N GLN A 90 -15.64 -27.22 -14.63
CA GLN A 90 -15.86 -25.81 -14.28
C GLN A 90 -14.78 -24.91 -14.89
N HIS A 91 -15.22 -23.77 -15.42
CA HIS A 91 -14.34 -22.72 -15.93
C HIS A 91 -13.75 -21.91 -14.77
N ILE A 92 -12.42 -21.78 -14.76
CA ILE A 92 -11.69 -20.99 -13.77
C ILE A 92 -11.08 -19.79 -14.48
N ASP A 93 -11.49 -18.59 -14.08
CA ASP A 93 -10.95 -17.33 -14.60
C ASP A 93 -9.64 -16.97 -13.87
N THR A 94 -9.62 -17.15 -12.54
CA THR A 94 -8.48 -16.83 -11.69
C THR A 94 -8.08 -18.04 -10.86
N PHE A 95 -6.80 -18.40 -10.88
CA PHE A 95 -6.24 -19.40 -9.98
C PHE A 95 -5.04 -18.82 -9.22
N GLY A 96 -5.03 -19.00 -7.90
CA GLY A 96 -3.96 -18.56 -7.04
C GLY A 96 -3.59 -19.58 -5.98
N ILE A 97 -2.29 -19.74 -5.75
CA ILE A 97 -1.74 -20.52 -4.64
C ILE A 97 -0.67 -19.68 -3.94
N SER A 98 -0.76 -19.60 -2.61
CA SER A 98 0.24 -18.96 -1.77
C SER A 98 0.61 -19.83 -0.58
N VAL A 99 1.86 -20.26 -0.56
CA VAL A 99 2.43 -21.22 0.40
C VAL A 99 3.88 -20.82 0.67
N SER A 100 4.20 -20.49 1.91
CA SER A 100 5.57 -20.23 2.37
C SER A 100 6.43 -21.50 2.27
N TYR A 101 7.75 -21.46 2.37
CA TYR A 101 8.63 -22.65 2.42
C TYR A 101 8.23 -23.79 1.43
N PRO A 102 8.23 -23.54 0.11
CA PRO A 102 7.60 -24.41 -0.88
C PRO A 102 8.32 -25.75 -1.12
N LYS A 103 9.55 -25.90 -0.62
CA LYS A 103 10.42 -27.06 -0.88
C LYS A 103 9.77 -28.42 -0.57
N THR A 104 8.91 -28.49 0.43
CA THR A 104 8.21 -29.72 0.83
C THR A 104 7.10 -30.11 -0.15
N TYR A 105 6.59 -29.16 -0.94
CA TYR A 105 5.38 -29.31 -1.73
C TYR A 105 5.61 -29.12 -3.24
N LEU A 106 6.84 -29.26 -3.73
CA LEU A 106 7.19 -28.95 -5.13
C LEU A 106 6.35 -29.74 -6.15
N ASP A 107 6.21 -31.06 -5.99
CA ASP A 107 5.41 -31.89 -6.90
C ASP A 107 3.93 -31.48 -6.92
N VAL A 108 3.41 -31.07 -5.75
CA VAL A 108 2.04 -30.57 -5.62
C VAL A 108 1.92 -29.22 -6.30
N ILE A 109 2.84 -28.29 -6.06
CA ILE A 109 2.87 -26.96 -6.69
C ILE A 109 2.92 -27.11 -8.22
N GLU A 110 3.77 -27.98 -8.75
CA GLU A 110 3.85 -28.27 -10.18
C GLU A 110 2.51 -28.79 -10.73
N SER A 111 1.87 -29.72 -10.02
CA SER A 111 0.55 -30.25 -10.38
C SER A 111 -0.54 -29.18 -10.37
N LEU A 112 -0.50 -28.25 -9.41
CA LEU A 112 -1.43 -27.12 -9.30
C LEU A 112 -1.22 -26.10 -10.43
N ILE A 113 0.03 -25.83 -10.80
CA ILE A 113 0.34 -24.98 -11.96
C ILE A 113 -0.18 -25.64 -13.24
N ALA A 114 0.06 -26.95 -13.42
CA ALA A 114 -0.45 -27.70 -14.57
C ALA A 114 -1.99 -27.68 -14.62
N PHE A 115 -2.67 -27.72 -13.48
CA PHE A 115 -4.11 -27.52 -13.39
C PHE A 115 -4.53 -26.13 -13.88
N ALA A 116 -3.89 -25.06 -13.42
CA ALA A 116 -4.20 -23.69 -13.84
C ALA A 116 -4.01 -23.50 -15.36
N VAL A 117 -2.93 -24.05 -15.91
CA VAL A 117 -2.68 -24.05 -17.37
C VAL A 117 -3.78 -24.79 -18.12
N ARG A 118 -4.16 -25.99 -17.66
CA ARG A 118 -5.25 -26.78 -18.27
C ARG A 118 -6.58 -26.03 -18.29
N LYS A 119 -6.86 -25.28 -17.22
CA LYS A 119 -8.06 -24.43 -17.12
C LYS A 119 -7.98 -23.16 -17.95
N ARG A 120 -6.83 -22.85 -18.56
CA ARG A 120 -6.61 -21.67 -19.39
C ARG A 120 -6.99 -20.37 -18.68
N VAL A 121 -6.53 -20.25 -17.44
CA VAL A 121 -6.85 -19.11 -16.58
C VAL A 121 -6.45 -17.78 -17.23
N LYS A 122 -7.19 -16.73 -16.89
CA LYS A 122 -6.87 -15.35 -17.28
C LYS A 122 -6.00 -14.67 -16.22
N ALA A 123 -6.09 -15.11 -14.96
CA ALA A 123 -5.26 -14.57 -13.88
C ALA A 123 -4.58 -15.71 -13.12
N LEU A 124 -3.25 -15.60 -12.98
CA LEU A 124 -2.42 -16.57 -12.26
C LEU A 124 -1.68 -15.88 -11.12
N VAL A 125 -1.81 -16.43 -9.91
CA VAL A 125 -1.08 -15.97 -8.72
C VAL A 125 -0.25 -17.11 -8.14
N LEU A 126 1.06 -16.95 -8.14
CA LEU A 126 2.02 -17.86 -7.50
C LEU A 126 2.82 -17.06 -6.49
N ASP A 127 2.60 -17.28 -5.19
CA ASP A 127 3.24 -16.47 -4.14
C ASP A 127 3.77 -17.35 -3.02
N PHE A 128 5.08 -17.61 -3.05
CA PHE A 128 5.76 -18.48 -2.10
C PHE A 128 6.53 -17.73 -1.02
N SER A 129 6.23 -16.43 -0.85
CA SER A 129 6.95 -15.56 0.07
C SER A 129 6.76 -15.96 1.52
N ASN A 130 7.80 -15.72 2.32
CA ASN A 130 7.71 -15.89 3.76
C ASN A 130 7.03 -14.67 4.38
N PRO A 131 5.93 -14.83 5.15
CA PRO A 131 5.25 -13.70 5.79
C PRO A 131 6.12 -12.97 6.83
N ALA A 132 7.23 -13.57 7.28
CA ALA A 132 8.19 -12.92 8.16
C ALA A 132 9.12 -11.93 7.43
N TRP A 133 9.18 -11.95 6.10
CA TRP A 133 10.01 -11.01 5.34
C TRP A 133 9.42 -9.60 5.35
N THR A 134 10.28 -8.63 5.62
CA THR A 134 9.95 -7.20 5.74
C THR A 134 10.78 -6.33 4.80
N THR A 135 11.98 -6.80 4.45
CA THR A 135 12.92 -6.16 3.54
C THR A 135 13.48 -7.18 2.56
N PHE A 136 14.00 -6.70 1.42
CA PHE A 136 14.63 -7.57 0.43
C PHE A 136 15.89 -8.27 0.98
N HIS A 137 16.49 -7.76 2.07
CA HIS A 137 17.59 -8.43 2.78
C HIS A 137 17.18 -9.69 3.53
N ASP A 138 15.90 -9.84 3.90
CA ASP A 138 15.40 -11.02 4.60
C ASP A 138 15.31 -12.25 3.67
N VAL A 139 15.38 -12.03 2.35
CA VAL A 139 15.24 -13.07 1.33
C VAL A 139 16.56 -13.83 1.15
N ASN A 140 16.57 -15.09 1.57
CA ASN A 140 17.61 -16.03 1.19
C ASN A 140 17.34 -16.58 -0.22
N LEU A 141 18.20 -16.24 -1.19
CA LEU A 141 18.02 -16.65 -2.59
C LEU A 141 18.04 -18.17 -2.79
N ASP A 142 18.75 -18.92 -1.93
CA ASP A 142 18.77 -20.38 -1.98
C ASP A 142 17.43 -21.02 -1.58
N GLU A 143 16.55 -20.27 -0.92
CA GLU A 143 15.19 -20.72 -0.58
C GLU A 143 14.20 -20.54 -1.73
N LEU A 144 14.56 -19.78 -2.76
CA LEU A 144 13.75 -19.58 -3.97
C LEU A 144 13.89 -20.80 -4.88
N VAL A 145 13.09 -21.83 -4.62
CA VAL A 145 13.21 -23.14 -5.29
C VAL A 145 12.17 -23.40 -6.39
N VAL A 146 11.10 -22.61 -6.48
CA VAL A 146 10.01 -22.85 -7.44
C VAL A 146 10.35 -22.25 -8.80
N GLU A 147 10.41 -23.11 -9.83
CA GLU A 147 10.60 -22.71 -11.22
C GLU A 147 9.25 -22.53 -11.94
N ILE A 148 9.19 -21.55 -12.83
CA ILE A 148 8.02 -21.35 -13.69
C ILE A 148 8.13 -22.27 -14.92
N PRO A 149 7.21 -23.23 -15.11
CA PRO A 149 7.28 -24.15 -16.23
C PRO A 149 6.95 -23.47 -17.57
N GLN A 150 7.47 -24.00 -18.67
CA GLN A 150 7.26 -23.47 -20.03
C GLN A 150 5.78 -23.28 -20.38
N SER A 151 4.93 -24.19 -19.88
CA SER A 151 3.48 -24.17 -20.10
C SER A 151 2.77 -22.92 -19.55
N VAL A 152 3.35 -22.22 -18.57
CA VAL A 152 2.84 -20.93 -18.08
C VAL A 152 3.18 -19.81 -19.06
N TYR A 153 4.39 -19.82 -19.64
CA TYR A 153 4.80 -18.85 -20.64
C TYR A 153 3.99 -18.98 -21.95
N ASP A 154 3.56 -20.20 -22.28
CA ASP A 154 2.72 -20.52 -23.44
C ASP A 154 1.24 -20.14 -23.24
N LEU A 155 0.85 -19.70 -22.04
CA LEU A 155 -0.54 -19.43 -21.67
C LEU A 155 -1.05 -18.10 -22.26
N ALA A 156 -1.47 -18.12 -23.53
CA ALA A 156 -1.93 -16.94 -24.28
C ALA A 156 -3.24 -16.29 -23.78
N THR A 157 -3.89 -16.87 -22.76
CA THR A 157 -5.10 -16.33 -22.11
C THR A 157 -4.79 -15.36 -20.98
N LEU A 158 -3.54 -15.27 -20.54
CA LEU A 158 -3.16 -14.53 -19.35
C LEU A 158 -3.34 -13.01 -19.52
N GLU A 159 -4.17 -12.43 -18.66
CA GLU A 159 -4.43 -11.00 -18.52
C GLU A 159 -3.83 -10.46 -17.20
N SER A 160 -3.60 -11.30 -16.19
CA SER A 160 -2.94 -10.93 -14.94
C SER A 160 -1.97 -11.99 -14.46
N LEU A 161 -0.78 -11.56 -14.03
CA LEU A 161 0.27 -12.43 -13.49
C LEU A 161 0.83 -11.84 -12.20
N LYS A 162 0.77 -12.60 -11.10
CA LYS A 162 1.48 -12.30 -9.87
C LYS A 162 2.45 -13.42 -9.54
N LEU A 163 3.74 -13.08 -9.42
CA LEU A 163 4.81 -13.97 -9.02
C LEU A 163 5.48 -13.45 -7.74
N GLY A 164 5.59 -14.30 -6.73
CA GLY A 164 6.21 -14.00 -5.44
C GLY A 164 7.15 -15.12 -5.03
N ALA A 165 8.40 -14.80 -4.68
CA ALA A 165 9.40 -15.76 -4.21
C ALA A 165 9.61 -16.97 -5.14
N VAL A 166 9.66 -16.70 -6.45
CA VAL A 166 9.99 -17.70 -7.46
C VAL A 166 11.49 -17.63 -7.79
N LYS A 167 12.07 -18.76 -8.21
CA LYS A 167 13.50 -18.87 -8.47
C LYS A 167 13.97 -17.94 -9.59
N GLN A 168 13.23 -17.92 -10.69
CA GLN A 168 13.53 -17.09 -11.85
C GLN A 168 12.25 -16.86 -12.66
N PHE A 169 12.18 -15.70 -13.30
CA PHE A 169 11.18 -15.39 -14.31
C PHE A 169 11.87 -14.74 -15.51
N ASP A 170 11.61 -15.27 -16.70
CA ASP A 170 12.12 -14.70 -17.96
C ASP A 170 10.95 -14.12 -18.76
N PRO A 171 10.74 -12.79 -18.72
CA PRO A 171 9.62 -12.17 -19.40
C PRO A 171 9.65 -12.35 -20.93
N THR A 172 10.83 -12.60 -21.53
CA THR A 172 10.98 -12.74 -22.98
C THR A 172 10.34 -14.03 -23.51
N LYS A 173 10.10 -15.01 -22.64
CA LYS A 173 9.46 -16.29 -22.99
C LYS A 173 7.94 -16.20 -23.12
N LEU A 174 7.32 -15.11 -22.66
CA LEU A 174 5.87 -14.96 -22.73
C LEU A 174 5.38 -14.96 -24.19
N SER A 175 4.46 -15.88 -24.50
CA SER A 175 3.91 -16.06 -25.85
C SER A 175 3.02 -14.91 -26.31
N ASN A 176 2.36 -14.20 -25.38
CA ASN A 176 1.42 -13.13 -25.71
C ASN A 176 1.41 -12.00 -24.65
N PRO A 177 2.53 -11.26 -24.48
CA PRO A 177 2.64 -10.22 -23.45
C PRO A 177 1.64 -9.07 -23.66
N GLY A 178 1.17 -8.85 -24.90
CA GLY A 178 0.24 -7.77 -25.24
C GLY A 178 -1.17 -7.88 -24.64
N LYS A 179 -1.59 -9.07 -24.15
CA LYS A 179 -2.85 -9.24 -23.41
C LYS A 179 -2.73 -9.00 -21.91
N LEU A 180 -1.50 -8.99 -21.39
CA LEU A 180 -1.23 -8.88 -19.97
C LEU A 180 -1.49 -7.41 -19.54
N LYS A 181 -2.46 -7.23 -18.65
CA LYS A 181 -2.89 -5.92 -18.13
C LYS A 181 -2.32 -5.63 -16.75
N THR A 182 -2.12 -6.66 -15.93
CA THR A 182 -1.66 -6.48 -14.55
C THR A 182 -0.52 -7.44 -14.24
N VAL A 183 0.60 -6.89 -13.81
CA VAL A 183 1.78 -7.66 -13.37
C VAL A 183 2.17 -7.28 -11.96
N SER A 184 2.50 -8.30 -11.16
CA SER A 184 3.03 -8.11 -9.81
C SER A 184 4.20 -9.06 -9.55
N PHE A 185 5.31 -8.51 -9.10
CA PHE A 185 6.50 -9.26 -8.72
C PHE A 185 6.82 -9.00 -7.25
N GLY A 186 7.21 -10.07 -6.55
CA GLY A 186 7.47 -10.02 -5.12
C GLY A 186 8.67 -10.86 -4.71
N TRP A 187 9.53 -10.34 -3.84
CA TRP A 187 10.51 -11.15 -3.09
C TRP A 187 11.38 -12.07 -3.96
N MET A 188 11.84 -11.56 -5.09
CA MET A 188 12.60 -12.30 -6.09
C MET A 188 13.64 -11.42 -6.77
N VAL A 189 14.61 -12.04 -7.43
CA VAL A 189 15.51 -11.34 -8.36
C VAL A 189 14.72 -10.99 -9.61
N LEU A 190 14.71 -9.71 -9.99
CA LEU A 190 13.96 -9.22 -11.15
C LEU A 190 14.89 -8.47 -12.10
N THR A 191 15.46 -9.22 -13.04
CA THR A 191 16.38 -8.71 -14.08
C THR A 191 15.75 -8.81 -15.47
N ASN A 192 16.30 -8.08 -16.44
CA ASN A 192 15.88 -8.10 -17.85
C ASN A 192 14.38 -7.83 -18.05
N PHE A 193 13.80 -6.93 -17.26
CA PHE A 193 12.36 -6.63 -17.30
C PHE A 193 11.96 -5.63 -18.40
N GLU A 194 12.91 -4.83 -18.91
CA GLU A 194 12.66 -3.80 -19.93
C GLU A 194 11.91 -4.27 -21.19
N PRO A 195 12.19 -5.46 -21.78
CA PRO A 195 11.46 -5.92 -22.96
C PRO A 195 9.97 -6.04 -22.68
N LEU A 196 9.61 -6.39 -21.44
CA LEU A 196 8.21 -6.49 -21.04
C LEU A 196 7.56 -5.12 -20.91
N LEU A 197 8.27 -4.14 -20.33
CA LEU A 197 7.80 -2.76 -20.23
C LEU A 197 7.52 -2.16 -21.62
N LYS A 198 8.43 -2.35 -22.57
CA LYS A 198 8.33 -1.86 -23.96
C LYS A 198 7.18 -2.48 -24.75
N THR A 199 6.94 -3.78 -24.56
CA THR A 199 5.97 -4.54 -25.37
C THR A 199 4.55 -4.51 -24.82
N SER A 200 4.39 -4.19 -23.55
CA SER A 200 3.14 -4.44 -22.84
C SER A 200 2.27 -3.20 -22.71
N ARG A 201 0.96 -3.41 -22.75
CA ARG A 201 -0.06 -2.38 -22.48
C ARG A 201 -0.58 -2.54 -21.06
N PHE A 202 0.33 -2.64 -20.10
CA PHE A 202 -0.03 -2.79 -18.70
C PHE A 202 -0.91 -1.63 -18.25
N GLU A 203 -1.94 -1.95 -17.50
CA GLU A 203 -2.70 -0.98 -16.72
C GLU A 203 -2.07 -0.83 -15.33
N SER A 204 -1.51 -1.89 -14.76
CA SER A 204 -0.95 -1.88 -13.40
C SER A 204 0.34 -2.70 -13.28
N LEU A 205 1.38 -2.08 -12.72
CA LEU A 205 2.64 -2.72 -12.31
C LEU A 205 2.82 -2.60 -10.79
N THR A 206 3.17 -3.70 -10.14
CA THR A 206 3.56 -3.70 -8.72
C THR A 206 4.81 -4.53 -8.50
N ILE A 207 5.86 -3.93 -7.93
CA ILE A 207 7.10 -4.61 -7.58
C ILE A 207 7.32 -4.43 -6.08
N ASN A 208 7.53 -5.52 -5.34
CA ASN A 208 7.62 -5.48 -3.88
C ASN A 208 8.73 -6.39 -3.33
N GLY A 209 9.71 -5.83 -2.62
CA GLY A 209 10.76 -6.66 -2.00
C GLY A 209 11.68 -7.34 -3.02
N CYS A 210 11.70 -6.87 -4.28
CA CYS A 210 12.53 -7.46 -5.33
C CYS A 210 13.97 -6.95 -5.26
N ARG A 211 14.89 -7.80 -5.72
CA ARG A 211 16.33 -7.53 -5.73
C ARG A 211 16.86 -7.37 -7.15
N GLU A 212 17.98 -6.66 -7.27
CA GLU A 212 18.74 -6.50 -8.51
C GLU A 212 17.89 -5.96 -9.66
N LEU A 213 17.10 -4.90 -9.40
CA LEU A 213 16.39 -4.21 -10.47
C LEU A 213 17.42 -3.51 -11.36
N ASP A 214 17.64 -4.09 -12.54
CA ASP A 214 18.71 -3.75 -13.48
C ASP A 214 18.28 -2.83 -14.63
N PHE A 215 17.02 -2.37 -14.62
CA PHE A 215 16.46 -1.51 -15.65
C PHE A 215 16.59 -0.03 -15.28
N ASP A 216 16.98 0.79 -16.26
CA ASP A 216 17.18 2.23 -16.07
C ASP A 216 15.90 3.04 -16.25
N THR A 217 14.87 2.44 -16.86
CA THR A 217 13.65 3.15 -17.24
C THR A 217 12.41 2.30 -16.98
N ILE A 218 11.41 2.88 -16.33
CA ILE A 218 10.05 2.34 -16.25
C ILE A 218 9.19 3.15 -17.20
N GLU A 219 9.03 2.62 -18.42
CA GLU A 219 8.25 3.23 -19.48
C GLU A 219 6.95 2.48 -19.78
N GLY A 220 5.91 3.21 -20.20
CA GLY A 220 4.70 2.62 -20.77
C GLY A 220 3.40 3.35 -20.41
N ASN A 221 2.27 2.81 -20.90
CA ASN A 221 0.95 3.41 -20.77
C ASN A 221 0.20 2.99 -19.49
N MET A 222 0.92 2.75 -18.40
CA MET A 222 0.37 2.25 -17.13
C MET A 222 -0.48 3.30 -16.43
N ARG A 223 -1.60 2.86 -15.85
CA ARG A 223 -2.47 3.65 -14.96
C ARG A 223 -1.91 3.68 -13.55
N LYS A 224 -1.30 2.58 -13.12
CA LYS A 224 -0.80 2.39 -11.75
C LYS A 224 0.58 1.79 -11.75
N VAL A 225 1.51 2.43 -11.05
CA VAL A 225 2.84 1.91 -10.77
C VAL A 225 3.08 1.97 -9.27
N ALA A 226 3.45 0.84 -8.67
CA ALA A 226 3.77 0.74 -7.26
C ALA A 226 5.08 -0.04 -7.06
N ILE A 227 6.09 0.61 -6.50
CA ILE A 227 7.38 -0.01 -6.20
C ILE A 227 7.62 0.10 -4.70
N LYS A 228 7.90 -1.02 -4.05
CA LYS A 228 7.98 -1.09 -2.59
C LYS A 228 9.20 -1.88 -2.16
N ASN A 229 10.06 -1.26 -1.36
CA ASN A 229 11.23 -1.86 -0.73
C ASN A 229 12.03 -2.70 -1.72
N CYS A 230 12.38 -2.13 -2.87
CA CYS A 230 13.14 -2.81 -3.91
C CYS A 230 14.57 -2.29 -3.95
N ASP A 231 15.50 -3.16 -4.32
CA ASP A 231 16.91 -2.87 -4.48
C ASP A 231 17.22 -2.47 -5.93
N PHE A 232 17.40 -1.17 -6.17
CA PHE A 232 17.74 -0.62 -7.48
C PHE A 232 19.25 -0.68 -7.70
N SER A 233 19.67 -1.32 -8.79
CA SER A 233 21.09 -1.40 -9.14
C SER A 233 21.62 -0.13 -9.82
N ILE A 234 20.73 0.62 -10.48
CA ILE A 234 21.04 1.81 -11.27
C ILE A 234 19.93 2.85 -11.15
N ASN A 235 20.24 4.12 -11.43
CA ASN A 235 19.26 5.22 -11.46
C ASN A 235 18.06 4.84 -12.33
N CYS A 236 16.86 5.30 -11.95
CA CYS A 236 15.63 4.93 -12.63
C CYS A 236 14.84 6.16 -13.09
N THR A 237 14.51 6.19 -14.38
CA THR A 237 13.65 7.20 -15.00
C THR A 237 12.25 6.66 -15.21
N PHE A 238 11.23 7.45 -14.90
CA PHE A 238 9.83 7.14 -15.17
C PHE A 238 9.35 7.88 -16.42
N ASP A 239 8.88 7.13 -17.42
CA ASP A 239 8.18 7.63 -18.62
C ASP A 239 6.77 7.04 -18.65
N LEU A 240 5.85 7.73 -17.97
CA LEU A 240 4.51 7.23 -17.72
C LEU A 240 3.43 8.26 -18.11
N PRO A 241 3.13 8.44 -19.41
CA PRO A 241 2.24 9.49 -19.91
C PRO A 241 0.77 9.33 -19.49
N ARG A 242 0.39 8.17 -18.93
CA ARG A 242 -0.99 7.85 -18.53
C ARG A 242 -1.13 7.46 -17.05
N VAL A 243 -0.10 7.66 -16.24
CA VAL A 243 -0.15 7.27 -14.83
C VAL A 243 -1.15 8.12 -14.05
N ASP A 244 -2.04 7.44 -13.34
CA ASP A 244 -3.00 8.03 -12.43
C ASP A 244 -2.56 7.80 -10.97
N ILE A 245 -1.85 6.70 -10.69
CA ILE A 245 -1.38 6.33 -9.35
C ILE A 245 0.10 5.94 -9.40
N LEU A 246 0.94 6.70 -8.69
CA LEU A 246 2.36 6.40 -8.50
C LEU A 246 2.66 6.20 -7.01
N LYS A 247 3.16 5.03 -6.63
CA LYS A 247 3.55 4.74 -5.25
C LYS A 247 4.98 4.24 -5.20
N TYR A 248 5.79 4.87 -4.36
CA TYR A 248 7.14 4.43 -4.07
C TYR A 248 7.34 4.32 -2.56
N SER A 249 7.84 3.17 -2.12
CA SER A 249 8.41 3.02 -0.77
C SER A 249 9.77 2.35 -0.83
N GLY A 250 10.68 2.72 0.05
CA GLY A 250 12.03 2.15 0.10
C GLY A 250 13.09 3.20 0.39
N ASP A 251 14.32 2.91 0.01
CA ASP A 251 15.44 3.80 0.25
C ASP A 251 15.35 5.06 -0.62
N LEU A 252 15.94 6.16 -0.16
CA LEU A 252 16.04 7.36 -0.99
C LEU A 252 17.00 7.09 -2.15
N PHE A 253 16.43 7.03 -3.34
CA PHE A 253 17.12 6.70 -4.57
C PHE A 253 16.91 7.82 -5.60
N ARG A 254 17.84 7.96 -6.57
CA ARG A 254 17.74 9.01 -7.59
C ARG A 254 16.74 8.59 -8.66
N PHE A 255 15.58 9.25 -8.65
CA PHE A 255 14.55 9.11 -9.66
C PHE A 255 14.49 10.33 -10.56
N GLU A 256 14.24 10.09 -11.84
CA GLU A 256 13.89 11.12 -12.81
C GLU A 256 12.49 10.86 -13.37
N PHE A 257 11.76 11.93 -13.67
CA PHE A 257 10.40 11.92 -14.20
C PHE A 257 10.40 12.67 -15.54
N ASP A 258 10.34 11.93 -16.65
CA ASP A 258 10.42 12.51 -17.99
C ASP A 258 9.02 12.75 -18.57
N ASN A 259 8.52 11.88 -19.45
CA ASN A 259 7.20 12.00 -20.05
C ASN A 259 6.09 11.45 -19.14
N MET A 260 5.74 12.20 -18.09
CA MET A 260 4.68 11.83 -17.15
C MET A 260 3.34 12.46 -17.50
N ASN A 261 2.26 11.83 -17.05
CA ASN A 261 0.93 12.42 -17.09
C ASN A 261 0.89 13.79 -16.40
N THR A 262 0.22 14.76 -17.02
CA THR A 262 0.06 16.12 -16.51
C THR A 262 -0.69 16.17 -15.18
N ILE A 263 -1.71 15.32 -15.01
CA ILE A 263 -2.51 15.25 -13.78
C ILE A 263 -2.44 13.84 -13.23
N ILE A 264 -1.64 13.65 -12.19
CA ILE A 264 -1.53 12.39 -11.47
C ILE A 264 -2.53 12.43 -10.31
N SER A 265 -3.41 11.44 -10.21
CA SER A 265 -4.47 11.44 -9.20
C SER A 265 -3.92 11.21 -7.79
N GLU A 266 -2.98 10.28 -7.65
CA GLU A 266 -2.37 9.91 -6.37
C GLU A 266 -0.86 9.66 -6.52
N VAL A 267 -0.08 10.36 -5.69
CA VAL A 267 1.35 10.12 -5.54
C VAL A 267 1.63 9.81 -4.07
N GLU A 268 2.33 8.71 -3.81
CA GLU A 268 2.75 8.32 -2.46
C GLU A 268 4.26 8.08 -2.44
N PHE A 269 4.96 8.81 -1.58
CA PHE A 269 6.38 8.66 -1.31
C PHE A 269 6.61 8.27 0.15
N ASP A 270 7.13 7.07 0.36
CA ASP A 270 7.39 6.47 1.67
C ASP A 270 8.84 6.00 1.81
N PHE A 271 9.72 6.98 2.06
CA PHE A 271 11.15 6.76 2.21
C PHE A 271 11.54 6.23 3.59
N ARG A 272 12.55 5.36 3.61
CA ARG A 272 13.19 4.83 4.82
C ARG A 272 14.53 5.52 5.08
N VAL A 273 14.94 5.49 6.35
CA VAL A 273 16.28 5.91 6.78
C VAL A 273 17.28 4.89 6.24
N LEU A 274 18.31 5.35 5.52
CA LEU A 274 19.48 4.53 5.26
C LEU A 274 20.15 4.26 6.60
N ASP A 275 20.26 3.00 7.02
CA ASP A 275 21.00 2.58 8.23
C ASP A 275 22.51 2.85 8.05
N ASN A 276 22.89 4.12 8.00
CA ASN A 276 24.27 4.55 8.08
C ASN A 276 24.51 4.96 9.54
N ASN A 277 24.85 3.96 10.36
CA ASN A 277 25.59 4.04 11.62
C ASN A 277 25.53 5.41 12.34
N ASN A 278 24.55 5.62 13.23
CA ASN A 278 24.58 6.39 14.49
C ASN A 278 25.33 7.74 14.62
N ASP A 279 25.83 8.33 13.54
CA ASP A 279 26.49 9.63 13.57
C ASP A 279 25.58 10.66 12.89
N GLU A 280 24.66 11.23 13.68
CA GLU A 280 23.90 12.46 13.33
C GLU A 280 24.81 13.69 13.11
N SER A 281 26.13 13.49 12.95
CA SER A 281 27.18 14.50 12.96
C SER A 281 27.85 14.73 11.60
N ASN A 282 27.59 13.92 10.57
CA ASN A 282 28.26 14.05 9.27
C ASN A 282 27.30 14.50 8.15
N ASP A 283 27.80 15.47 7.36
CA ASP A 283 27.38 16.14 6.10
C ASP A 283 26.31 15.49 5.17
N SER A 284 25.98 14.21 5.36
CA SER A 284 24.99 13.44 4.59
C SER A 284 23.56 14.01 4.62
N THR A 285 23.16 14.63 5.74
CA THR A 285 21.75 15.01 5.97
C THR A 285 21.25 16.19 5.12
N THR A 286 22.16 17.04 4.59
CA THR A 286 21.82 18.15 3.69
C THR A 286 21.57 17.64 2.27
N ALA A 287 22.36 16.64 1.85
CA ALA A 287 22.26 16.04 0.52
C ALA A 287 20.91 15.33 0.32
N GLU A 288 20.42 14.61 1.34
CA GLU A 288 19.12 13.93 1.30
C GLU A 288 17.96 14.91 1.19
N GLY A 289 18.00 16.01 1.95
CA GLY A 289 17.04 17.11 1.82
C GLY A 289 17.03 17.71 0.40
N GLY A 290 18.21 17.95 -0.16
CA GLY A 290 18.36 18.42 -1.54
C GLY A 290 17.81 17.44 -2.58
N MET A 291 18.08 16.14 -2.43
CA MET A 291 17.54 15.09 -3.31
C MET A 291 16.02 15.02 -3.26
N LEU A 292 15.41 15.14 -2.07
CA LEU A 292 13.95 15.16 -1.94
C LEU A 292 13.31 16.42 -2.54
N CYS A 293 13.93 17.60 -2.34
CA CYS A 293 13.49 18.82 -3.01
C CYS A 293 13.57 18.69 -4.53
N HIS A 294 14.68 18.14 -5.04
CA HIS A 294 14.84 17.86 -6.46
C HIS A 294 13.79 16.89 -6.98
N LEU A 295 13.54 15.78 -6.28
CA LEU A 295 12.51 14.80 -6.62
C LEU A 295 11.13 15.43 -6.76
N LEU A 296 10.70 16.20 -5.75
CA LEU A 296 9.39 16.85 -5.76
C LEU A 296 9.28 17.87 -6.89
N ASN A 297 10.32 18.69 -7.11
CA ASN A 297 10.33 19.66 -8.20
C ASN A 297 10.36 19.00 -9.57
N ASN A 298 11.16 17.95 -9.73
CA ASN A 298 11.24 17.18 -10.97
C ASN A 298 9.88 16.59 -11.29
N LEU A 299 9.19 15.94 -10.34
CA LEU A 299 7.82 15.43 -10.54
C LEU A 299 6.84 16.50 -11.06
N LEU A 300 7.03 17.77 -10.69
CA LEU A 300 6.12 18.87 -11.05
C LEU A 300 6.46 19.54 -12.39
N ASP A 301 7.64 19.29 -12.98
CA ASP A 301 8.08 19.85 -14.27
C ASP A 301 7.85 21.36 -14.41
N ASP A 302 8.42 22.14 -13.49
CA ASP A 302 8.23 23.60 -13.42
C ASP A 302 6.75 24.06 -13.42
N GLY A 303 5.86 23.23 -12.85
CA GLY A 303 4.42 23.49 -12.77
C GLY A 303 3.63 22.97 -13.98
N GLY A 304 4.28 22.30 -14.93
CA GLY A 304 3.64 21.57 -16.02
C GLY A 304 2.88 20.32 -15.57
N ARG A 305 3.11 19.84 -14.34
CA ARG A 305 2.46 18.65 -13.77
C ARG A 305 1.91 18.90 -12.37
N THR A 306 0.90 18.12 -11.99
CA THR A 306 0.32 18.15 -10.65
C THR A 306 0.01 16.75 -10.11
N ALA A 307 0.21 16.58 -8.80
CA ALA A 307 -0.29 15.45 -8.03
C ALA A 307 -1.53 15.91 -7.24
N THR A 308 -2.71 15.42 -7.59
CA THR A 308 -3.96 15.84 -6.93
C THR A 308 -3.96 15.46 -5.45
N THR A 309 -3.54 14.22 -5.16
CA THR A 309 -3.27 13.73 -3.81
C THR A 309 -1.78 13.43 -3.67
N LEU A 310 -1.12 14.04 -2.68
CA LEU A 310 0.28 13.78 -2.35
C LEU A 310 0.37 13.21 -0.94
N THR A 311 0.91 12.00 -0.81
CA THR A 311 1.20 11.35 0.46
C THR A 311 2.71 11.33 0.71
N VAL A 312 3.13 11.79 1.88
CA VAL A 312 4.54 11.86 2.29
C VAL A 312 4.78 11.21 3.65
N CYS A 313 5.99 10.68 3.86
CA CYS A 313 6.39 10.01 5.10
C CYS A 313 7.15 10.91 6.09
N PRO A 314 7.35 10.45 7.34
CA PRO A 314 8.10 11.20 8.36
C PRO A 314 9.53 11.53 7.93
N PHE A 315 10.19 10.64 7.18
CA PHE A 315 11.55 10.88 6.70
C PHE A 315 11.61 12.10 5.79
N LEU A 316 10.67 12.20 4.84
CA LEU A 316 10.57 13.36 3.94
C LEU A 316 10.35 14.65 4.75
N LEU A 317 9.43 14.63 5.71
CA LEU A 317 9.12 15.78 6.58
C LEU A 317 10.34 16.24 7.41
N LYS A 318 11.18 15.31 7.86
CA LYS A 318 12.42 15.60 8.61
C LYS A 318 13.53 16.18 7.72
N MET A 319 13.61 15.75 6.45
CA MET A 319 14.75 16.01 5.59
C MET A 319 14.60 17.22 4.66
N ILE A 320 13.41 17.47 4.09
CA ILE A 320 13.23 18.63 3.18
C ILE A 320 13.66 19.98 3.78
N PRO A 321 13.48 20.28 5.09
CA PRO A 321 13.91 21.57 5.66
C PRO A 321 15.42 21.70 5.78
N ARG A 322 16.17 20.60 5.67
CA ARG A 322 17.63 20.55 5.82
C ARG A 322 18.37 20.76 4.49
N SER A 323 17.66 20.83 3.37
CA SER A 323 18.23 21.22 2.09
C SER A 323 18.96 22.56 2.22
N GLU A 324 20.02 22.80 1.44
CA GLU A 324 20.67 24.12 1.35
C GLU A 324 19.71 25.18 0.80
N HIS A 325 18.74 24.74 -0.01
CA HIS A 325 17.78 25.60 -0.69
C HIS A 325 16.34 25.06 -0.55
N PRO A 326 15.80 24.98 0.69
CA PRO A 326 14.49 24.35 0.94
C PRO A 326 13.34 25.17 0.34
N HIS A 327 13.54 26.47 0.14
CA HIS A 327 12.58 27.38 -0.51
C HIS A 327 12.49 27.21 -2.02
N PHE A 328 13.30 26.33 -2.63
CA PHE A 328 13.20 26.04 -4.06
C PHE A 328 12.10 25.03 -4.39
N LEU A 329 11.41 24.46 -3.40
CA LEU A 329 10.16 23.74 -3.65
C LEU A 329 9.21 24.64 -4.43
N ARG A 330 8.77 24.16 -5.60
CA ARG A 330 7.83 24.88 -6.45
C ARG A 330 6.41 24.76 -5.87
N PRO A 331 5.55 25.76 -6.09
CA PRO A 331 4.14 25.64 -5.76
C PRO A 331 3.51 24.43 -6.46
N MET A 332 2.81 23.62 -5.69
CA MET A 332 2.08 22.44 -6.13
C MET A 332 0.59 22.76 -6.24
N GLU A 333 -0.07 22.21 -7.25
CA GLU A 333 -1.54 22.27 -7.36
C GLU A 333 -2.25 21.15 -6.57
N THR A 334 -1.55 20.56 -5.60
CA THR A 334 -2.07 19.51 -4.72
C THR A 334 -3.32 20.00 -3.98
N LYS A 335 -4.39 19.20 -4.09
CA LYS A 335 -5.67 19.46 -3.41
C LYS A 335 -5.84 18.65 -2.14
N HIS A 336 -5.17 17.51 -2.05
CA HIS A 336 -5.18 16.67 -0.86
C HIS A 336 -3.76 16.31 -0.46
N LEU A 337 -3.32 16.80 0.70
CA LEU A 337 -2.03 16.46 1.29
C LEU A 337 -2.24 15.46 2.42
N VAL A 338 -1.58 14.30 2.33
CA VAL A 338 -1.58 13.26 3.36
C VAL A 338 -0.19 13.20 4.00
N LEU A 339 -0.13 13.50 5.28
CA LEU A 339 1.08 13.49 6.08
C LEU A 339 1.07 12.23 6.94
N LYS A 340 1.85 11.20 6.58
CA LYS A 340 2.18 10.14 7.53
C LYS A 340 3.22 10.72 8.49
N THR A 341 2.89 10.82 9.77
CA THR A 341 3.70 11.60 10.72
C THR A 341 3.69 11.01 12.11
N GLU A 342 4.84 11.10 12.80
CA GLU A 342 4.95 10.81 14.24
C GLU A 342 4.70 12.08 15.07
N LEU A 343 4.45 13.22 14.42
CA LEU A 343 4.47 14.57 14.99
C LEU A 343 5.72 14.84 15.84
N HIS A 344 6.87 14.29 15.44
CA HIS A 344 8.14 14.59 16.06
C HIS A 344 8.56 16.04 15.73
N PRO A 345 9.14 16.82 16.66
CA PRO A 345 9.43 18.24 16.41
C PRO A 345 10.26 18.53 15.15
N ARG A 346 11.19 17.63 14.79
CA ARG A 346 11.97 17.72 13.52
C ARG A 346 11.11 17.71 12.25
N GLU A 347 9.88 17.19 12.29
CA GLU A 347 8.97 17.16 11.15
C GLU A 347 8.25 18.50 10.93
N PHE A 348 8.15 19.34 11.95
CA PHE A 348 7.25 20.50 11.89
C PHE A 348 7.63 21.51 10.81
N ASN A 349 8.93 21.78 10.63
CA ASN A 349 9.39 22.65 9.54
C ASN A 349 9.04 22.05 8.16
N GLY A 350 9.09 20.73 8.00
CA GLY A 350 8.69 20.06 6.76
C GLY A 350 7.20 20.17 6.50
N ILE A 351 6.39 19.97 7.53
CA ILE A 351 4.94 20.19 7.45
C ILE A 351 4.65 21.62 6.99
N ARG A 352 5.28 22.64 7.60
CA ARG A 352 5.09 24.04 7.19
C ARG A 352 5.53 24.30 5.75
N LEU A 353 6.66 23.74 5.33
CA LEU A 353 7.16 23.91 3.96
C LEU A 353 6.18 23.34 2.93
N LEU A 354 5.55 22.18 3.21
CA LEU A 354 4.55 21.62 2.31
C LEU A 354 3.25 22.44 2.32
N LEU A 355 2.78 22.91 3.47
CA LEU A 355 1.61 23.79 3.55
C LEU A 355 1.83 25.11 2.78
N LEU A 356 3.03 25.68 2.87
CA LEU A 356 3.42 26.89 2.13
C LEU A 356 3.40 26.66 0.62
N ASN A 357 3.80 25.47 0.16
CA ASN A 357 3.91 25.14 -1.25
C ASN A 357 2.68 24.42 -1.83
N CYS A 358 1.60 24.26 -1.07
CA CYS A 358 0.32 23.71 -1.56
C CYS A 358 -0.80 24.76 -1.45
N PRO A 359 -0.78 25.86 -2.23
CA PRO A 359 -1.76 26.95 -2.09
C PRO A 359 -3.21 26.55 -2.43
N LYS A 360 -3.40 25.50 -3.25
CA LYS A 360 -4.74 24.99 -3.65
C LYS A 360 -5.26 23.85 -2.75
N LEU A 361 -4.67 23.66 -1.56
CA LEU A 361 -4.99 22.55 -0.67
C LEU A 361 -6.43 22.65 -0.15
N GLU A 362 -7.29 21.70 -0.51
CA GLU A 362 -8.68 21.61 -0.06
C GLU A 362 -8.83 20.69 1.16
N THR A 363 -7.98 19.67 1.29
CA THR A 363 -8.00 18.69 2.39
C THR A 363 -6.61 18.37 2.90
N LEU A 364 -6.42 18.44 4.21
CA LEU A 364 -5.21 17.98 4.90
C LEU A 364 -5.54 16.71 5.69
N THR A 365 -4.81 15.62 5.47
CA THR A 365 -4.87 14.42 6.30
C THR A 365 -3.58 14.28 7.11
N ILE A 366 -3.71 14.14 8.43
CA ILE A 366 -2.65 13.82 9.36
C ILE A 366 -2.85 12.35 9.76
N ASP A 367 -2.03 11.47 9.19
CA ASP A 367 -2.05 10.04 9.48
C ASP A 367 -1.01 9.73 10.56
N LEU A 368 -1.47 9.63 11.81
CA LEU A 368 -0.58 9.48 12.95
C LEU A 368 0.01 8.07 12.99
N LEU A 369 1.33 8.01 12.99
CA LEU A 369 2.10 6.78 13.17
C LEU A 369 2.47 6.60 14.65
N PRO A 370 2.75 5.36 15.10
CA PRO A 370 3.27 5.12 16.44
C PRO A 370 4.53 5.97 16.71
N PRO A 371 4.66 6.59 17.89
CA PRO A 371 5.80 7.45 18.19
C PRO A 371 7.11 6.64 18.18
N SER A 372 8.16 7.23 17.62
CA SER A 372 9.50 6.63 17.64
C SER A 372 9.99 6.43 19.10
N PRO A 373 10.61 5.29 19.46
CA PRO A 373 10.98 4.97 20.85
C PRO A 373 12.02 5.90 21.50
N ILE A 374 12.59 6.89 20.78
CA ILE A 374 13.74 7.69 21.24
C ILE A 374 13.55 9.18 20.92
N ALA A 375 12.51 9.82 21.45
CA ALA A 375 12.37 11.26 21.42
C ALA A 375 12.93 11.87 22.72
N THR A 376 14.12 12.46 22.67
CA THR A 376 14.73 13.21 23.79
C THR A 376 14.77 14.70 23.45
N ALA A 377 14.86 15.59 24.43
CA ALA A 377 14.93 17.04 24.16
C ALA A 377 16.10 17.42 23.22
N SER A 378 17.19 16.66 23.23
CA SER A 378 18.30 16.81 22.28
C SER A 378 17.94 16.44 20.84
N SER A 379 16.98 15.55 20.62
CA SER A 379 16.50 15.20 19.28
C SER A 379 15.61 16.29 18.66
N TYR A 380 15.20 17.33 19.40
CA TYR A 380 14.27 18.33 18.88
C TYR A 380 14.92 19.44 18.04
N ALA A 381 16.25 19.45 17.93
CA ALA A 381 17.00 20.43 17.13
C ALA A 381 16.60 21.90 17.41
N GLY A 382 16.29 22.23 18.67
CA GLY A 382 15.89 23.57 19.10
C GLY A 382 14.41 23.92 18.87
N ILE A 383 13.60 22.98 18.39
CA ILE A 383 12.16 23.17 18.20
C ILE A 383 11.42 22.82 19.50
N ASP A 384 10.73 23.79 20.09
CA ASP A 384 9.85 23.55 21.24
C ASP A 384 8.44 23.15 20.76
N PRO A 385 8.00 21.90 20.97
CA PRO A 385 6.71 21.46 20.49
C PRO A 385 5.50 22.17 21.11
N GLN A 386 5.66 22.75 22.30
CA GLN A 386 4.57 23.46 22.98
C GLN A 386 4.29 24.81 22.33
N THR A 387 5.34 25.52 21.93
CA THR A 387 5.23 26.90 21.41
C THR A 387 5.25 26.99 19.89
N TYR A 388 5.73 25.96 19.19
CA TYR A 388 5.92 26.01 17.74
C TYR A 388 4.64 26.35 16.96
N TRP A 389 3.54 25.64 17.25
CA TRP A 389 2.26 25.83 16.57
C TRP A 389 1.43 27.01 17.10
N MET A 390 1.91 27.72 18.13
CA MET A 390 1.28 28.94 18.64
C MET A 390 1.68 30.20 17.85
N GLN A 391 2.59 30.07 16.89
CA GLN A 391 3.04 31.17 16.05
C GLN A 391 1.93 31.66 15.11
N ASN A 392 1.76 32.98 14.99
CA ASN A 392 0.77 33.58 14.09
C ASN A 392 1.25 33.54 12.64
N ILE A 393 1.20 32.36 12.02
CA ILE A 393 1.56 32.14 10.62
C ILE A 393 0.30 31.66 9.91
N SER A 394 0.01 32.30 8.78
CA SER A 394 -1.13 31.97 7.94
C SER A 394 -0.63 31.60 6.54
N TYR A 395 -0.99 30.40 6.08
CA TYR A 395 -0.69 29.93 4.72
C TYR A 395 -1.79 30.36 3.74
N GLU A 396 -1.45 30.50 2.46
CA GLU A 396 -2.43 30.86 1.43
C GLU A 396 -3.60 29.87 1.37
N CYS A 397 -3.30 28.57 1.44
CA CYS A 397 -4.34 27.55 1.44
C CYS A 397 -5.27 27.63 2.65
N GLN A 398 -4.77 28.00 3.83
CA GLN A 398 -5.60 28.17 5.01
C GLN A 398 -6.64 29.26 4.81
N ARG A 399 -6.22 30.40 4.22
CA ARG A 399 -7.11 31.54 3.99
C ARG A 399 -8.13 31.26 2.89
N GLU A 400 -7.71 30.61 1.81
CA GLU A 400 -8.46 30.62 0.54
C GLU A 400 -9.13 29.28 0.18
N THR A 401 -8.57 28.12 0.57
CA THR A 401 -8.94 26.85 -0.06
C THR A 401 -9.20 25.67 0.88
N LEU A 402 -8.61 25.65 2.08
CA LEU A 402 -8.66 24.52 3.01
C LEU A 402 -10.06 24.38 3.63
N LYS A 403 -10.73 23.26 3.33
CA LYS A 403 -12.10 22.96 3.78
C LYS A 403 -12.17 21.90 4.87
N ALA A 404 -11.24 20.95 4.87
CA ALA A 404 -11.26 19.83 5.79
C ALA A 404 -9.87 19.46 6.33
N VAL A 405 -9.81 19.17 7.63
CA VAL A 405 -8.65 18.52 8.28
C VAL A 405 -9.09 17.17 8.80
N VAL A 406 -8.40 16.11 8.39
CA VAL A 406 -8.67 14.73 8.80
C VAL A 406 -7.50 14.24 9.65
N VAL A 407 -7.75 13.74 10.85
CA VAL A 407 -6.74 13.14 11.71
C VAL A 407 -7.05 11.66 11.88
N LYS A 408 -6.18 10.80 11.36
CA LYS A 408 -6.26 9.35 11.55
C LYS A 408 -5.41 8.92 12.72
N ASN A 409 -5.83 7.84 13.38
CA ASN A 409 -5.20 7.29 14.57
C ASN A 409 -5.12 8.31 15.73
N PHE A 410 -6.17 9.14 15.89
CA PHE A 410 -6.24 10.17 16.93
C PHE A 410 -6.34 9.54 18.33
N ALA A 411 -5.43 9.93 19.23
CA ALA A 411 -5.39 9.48 20.61
C ALA A 411 -5.48 10.63 21.63
N GLY A 412 -5.51 11.89 21.17
CA GLY A 412 -5.61 13.07 22.02
C GLY A 412 -4.28 13.51 22.62
N GLY A 413 -3.15 13.09 22.05
CA GLY A 413 -1.81 13.50 22.47
C GLY A 413 -1.60 15.01 22.33
N GLU A 414 -0.70 15.57 23.13
CA GLU A 414 -0.51 17.04 23.17
C GLU A 414 -0.11 17.61 21.80
N ASN A 415 0.84 17.01 21.08
CA ASN A 415 1.23 17.49 19.74
C ASN A 415 0.07 17.44 18.74
N GLU A 416 -0.77 16.42 18.81
CA GLU A 416 -1.99 16.28 17.99
C GLU A 416 -2.92 17.48 18.25
N LEU A 417 -3.10 17.85 19.52
CA LEU A 417 -3.96 18.97 19.89
C LEU A 417 -3.39 20.31 19.45
N HIS A 418 -2.07 20.51 19.55
CA HIS A 418 -1.44 21.77 19.15
C HIS A 418 -1.63 22.02 17.65
N ILE A 419 -1.36 21.02 16.80
CA ILE A 419 -1.51 21.19 15.35
C ILE A 419 -2.98 21.32 14.93
N VAL A 420 -3.89 20.57 15.54
CA VAL A 420 -5.33 20.70 15.22
C VAL A 420 -5.87 22.06 15.69
N LYS A 421 -5.49 22.52 16.89
CA LYS A 421 -5.83 23.87 17.37
C LYS A 421 -5.30 24.95 16.44
N PHE A 422 -4.08 24.79 15.93
CA PHE A 422 -3.51 25.73 14.96
C PHE A 422 -4.44 25.89 13.74
N PHE A 423 -5.01 24.82 13.18
CA PHE A 423 -5.97 24.93 12.08
C PHE A 423 -7.34 25.48 12.51
N ILE A 424 -7.84 25.10 13.70
CA ILE A 424 -9.13 25.60 14.19
C ILE A 424 -9.10 27.09 14.56
N GLN A 425 -7.97 27.57 15.08
CA GLN A 425 -7.81 28.93 15.64
C GLN A 425 -7.16 29.92 14.66
N SER A 426 -6.51 29.44 13.60
CA SER A 426 -5.98 30.31 12.54
C SER A 426 -7.12 30.97 11.75
N GLU A 427 -6.77 31.95 10.92
CA GLU A 427 -7.66 32.63 9.97
C GLU A 427 -8.11 31.71 8.82
N CYS A 428 -8.47 30.46 9.12
CA CYS A 428 -9.04 29.53 8.17
C CYS A 428 -10.53 29.85 7.95
N GLU A 429 -10.82 30.85 7.12
CA GLU A 429 -12.20 31.29 6.87
C GLU A 429 -13.08 30.21 6.24
N HIS A 430 -12.48 29.30 5.47
CA HIS A 430 -13.17 28.26 4.72
C HIS A 430 -13.12 26.87 5.35
N LEU A 431 -12.49 26.71 6.52
CA LEU A 431 -12.43 25.42 7.19
C LEU A 431 -13.82 25.04 7.72
N GLU A 432 -14.43 24.04 7.10
CA GLU A 432 -15.79 23.58 7.43
C GLU A 432 -15.75 22.54 8.55
N ARG A 433 -14.80 21.59 8.48
CA ARG A 433 -14.79 20.43 9.38
C ARG A 433 -13.41 19.88 9.73
N VAL A 434 -13.35 19.30 10.92
CA VAL A 434 -12.26 18.49 11.43
C VAL A 434 -12.79 17.09 11.72
N GLU A 435 -12.26 16.07 11.05
CA GLU A 435 -12.66 14.67 11.24
C GLU A 435 -11.58 13.94 12.05
N LEU A 436 -11.96 13.35 13.18
CA LEU A 436 -11.06 12.63 14.08
C LEU A 436 -11.41 11.13 14.06
N TYR A 437 -10.53 10.30 13.51
CA TYR A 437 -10.68 8.85 13.44
C TYR A 437 -9.85 8.20 14.54
N MET A 438 -10.52 7.55 15.49
CA MET A 438 -9.87 6.84 16.59
C MET A 438 -9.41 5.44 16.16
N PRO A 439 -8.23 4.96 16.60
CA PRO A 439 -7.81 3.56 16.44
C PRO A 439 -8.86 2.56 16.96
N PHE A 440 -9.06 1.46 16.23
CA PHE A 440 -10.05 0.43 16.56
C PHE A 440 -9.72 -0.33 17.86
N ASP A 441 -8.43 -0.39 18.22
CA ASP A 441 -7.87 -1.17 19.32
C ASP A 441 -7.61 -0.35 20.59
N LEU A 442 -8.07 0.90 20.64
CA LEU A 442 -7.98 1.72 21.85
C LEU A 442 -8.75 1.10 23.02
N ASP A 443 -8.12 1.06 24.20
CA ASP A 443 -8.81 0.73 25.45
C ASP A 443 -9.80 1.83 25.85
N GLU A 444 -10.80 1.48 26.68
CA GLU A 444 -11.87 2.39 27.10
C GLU A 444 -11.35 3.65 27.80
N GLY A 445 -10.27 3.55 28.58
CA GLY A 445 -9.69 4.71 29.27
C GLY A 445 -9.11 5.71 28.26
N ARG A 446 -8.37 5.21 27.26
CA ARG A 446 -7.83 6.06 26.19
C ARG A 446 -8.93 6.58 25.25
N LYS A 447 -9.97 5.81 24.95
CA LYS A 447 -11.14 6.30 24.21
C LYS A 447 -11.83 7.44 24.94
N MET A 448 -12.05 7.31 26.25
CA MET A 448 -12.62 8.39 27.07
C MET A 448 -11.74 9.64 27.04
N PHE A 449 -10.42 9.46 27.15
CA PHE A 449 -9.47 10.57 27.06
C PHE A 449 -9.52 11.27 25.69
N ALA A 450 -9.45 10.51 24.59
CA ALA A 450 -9.52 11.05 23.24
C ALA A 450 -10.86 11.78 23.00
N ASN A 451 -11.99 11.24 23.48
CA ASN A 451 -13.30 11.89 23.39
C ASN A 451 -13.35 13.22 24.17
N ALA A 452 -12.80 13.26 25.38
CA ALA A 452 -12.71 14.49 26.15
C ALA A 452 -11.87 15.54 25.41
N LYS A 453 -10.77 15.13 24.77
CA LYS A 453 -9.93 16.02 23.97
C LYS A 453 -10.63 16.50 22.69
N SER A 454 -11.43 15.66 22.01
CA SER A 454 -12.23 16.10 20.86
C SER A 454 -13.32 17.10 21.25
N GLU A 455 -13.97 16.94 22.41
CA GLU A 455 -14.90 17.95 22.93
C GLU A 455 -14.21 19.28 23.20
N MET A 456 -12.97 19.26 23.73
CA MET A 456 -12.18 20.47 23.91
C MET A 456 -11.91 21.20 22.57
N LEU A 457 -11.62 20.45 21.50
CA LEU A 457 -11.43 21.01 20.16
C LEU A 457 -12.73 21.59 19.60
N GLN A 458 -13.88 20.92 19.79
CA GLN A 458 -15.17 21.48 19.37
C GLN A 458 -15.51 22.77 20.10
N ARG A 459 -15.15 22.89 21.39
CA ARG A 459 -15.39 24.12 22.17
C ARG A 459 -14.45 25.27 21.78
N SER A 460 -13.35 25.02 21.07
CA SER A 460 -12.40 26.07 20.69
C SER A 460 -12.80 26.86 19.43
N SER A 461 -13.84 26.45 18.70
CA SER A 461 -14.42 27.24 17.60
C SER A 461 -15.90 26.94 17.41
N ASN A 462 -16.68 28.00 17.20
CA ASN A 462 -18.10 27.90 16.86
C ASN A 462 -18.34 27.81 15.34
N ARG A 463 -17.28 27.91 14.52
CA ARG A 463 -17.37 27.91 13.05
C ARG A 463 -17.10 26.53 12.45
N VAL A 464 -16.18 25.78 13.06
CA VAL A 464 -15.69 24.49 12.54
C VAL A 464 -16.43 23.35 13.21
N GLN A 465 -16.95 22.41 12.42
CA GLN A 465 -17.56 21.19 12.93
C GLN A 465 -16.48 20.14 13.23
N VAL A 466 -16.37 19.68 14.47
CA VAL A 466 -15.49 18.57 14.86
C VAL A 466 -16.31 17.29 14.90
N VAL A 467 -16.02 16.36 13.99
CA VAL A 467 -16.69 15.06 13.86
C VAL A 467 -15.77 13.96 14.36
N VAL A 468 -16.29 13.08 15.20
CA VAL A 468 -15.54 11.96 15.78
C VAL A 468 -16.06 10.66 15.20
N HIS A 469 -15.15 9.86 14.66
CA HIS A 469 -15.43 8.54 14.11
C HIS A 469 -14.78 7.48 15.00
N ASN A 470 -15.63 6.63 15.58
CA ASN A 470 -15.19 5.41 16.25
C ASN A 470 -15.04 4.33 15.17
N SER A 471 -13.84 3.77 15.05
CA SER A 471 -13.57 2.66 14.14
C SER A 471 -14.25 1.37 14.58
#